data_AF-A0A0S2W1B6-F1
#
_entry.id   AF-A0A0S2W1B6-F1
#
_cell.length_a   1.000
_cell.length_b   1.000
_cell.length_c   1.000
_cell.angle_alpha   90.00
_cell.angle_beta   90.00
_cell.angle_gamma   90.00
#
_symmetry.space_group_name_H-M   'P 1'
#
loop_
_entity.id
_entity.type
_entity.pdbx_description
1 polymer ?
#
loop_
_entity_poly.entity_id
_entity_poly.type
_entity_poly.pdbx_seq_one_letter_code
_entity_poly.pdbx_strand_id
1 'polypeptide(L)' 'MGTERIKRNLNIETDAVAYCKALILKRNCVIYQQGKNWYCGVDGVRITIHARSYTIITAHTERAASNGSQ' A
#
# COMPACT_ATOMS: atom_id res chain seq x y z
N MET A 1 8.17 -7.57 13.35
CA MET A 1 8.61 -8.02 11.99
C MET A 1 7.62 -7.53 10.92
N GLY A 2 7.85 -7.74 9.61
CA GLY A 2 7.25 -7.00 8.47
C GLY A 2 5.80 -6.47 8.60
N THR A 3 4.87 -7.29 9.10
CA THR A 3 3.47 -6.92 9.36
C THR A 3 3.32 -5.74 10.31
N GLU A 4 4.11 -5.66 11.39
CA GLU A 4 4.07 -4.55 12.34
C GLU A 4 4.56 -3.23 11.72
N ARG A 5 5.53 -3.30 10.79
CA ARG A 5 5.98 -2.11 10.06
C ARG A 5 4.85 -1.57 9.20
N ILE A 6 4.10 -2.46 8.55
CA ILE A 6 2.93 -2.08 7.76
C ILE A 6 1.85 -1.46 8.67
N LYS A 7 1.56 -2.07 9.81
CA LYS A 7 0.60 -1.51 10.79
C LYS A 7 0.97 -0.10 11.22
N ARG A 8 2.25 0.14 11.56
CA ARG A 8 2.75 1.48 11.93
C ARG A 8 2.66 2.48 10.77
N ASN A 9 3.04 2.08 9.57
CA ASN A 9 3.01 2.94 8.39
C ASN A 9 1.59 3.37 8.00
N LEU A 10 0.60 2.51 8.24
CA LEU A 10 -0.82 2.76 7.96
C LEU A 10 -1.58 3.31 9.18
N ASN A 11 -0.94 3.37 10.35
CA ASN A 11 -1.56 3.72 11.63
C ASN A 11 -2.83 2.89 11.93
N ILE A 12 -2.72 1.56 11.81
CA ILE A 12 -3.82 0.62 12.07
C ILE A 12 -3.42 -0.41 13.13
N GLU A 13 -4.41 -0.88 13.90
CA GLU A 13 -4.22 -1.97 14.87
C GLU A 13 -4.67 -3.34 14.33
N THR A 14 -5.53 -3.33 13.30
CA THR A 14 -6.11 -4.53 12.67
C THR A 14 -5.08 -5.39 11.96
N ASP A 15 -5.49 -6.58 11.48
CA ASP A 15 -4.63 -7.41 10.65
C ASP A 15 -4.22 -6.66 9.36
N ALA A 16 -2.92 -6.46 9.19
CA ALA A 16 -2.40 -5.65 8.09
C ALA A 16 -2.60 -6.30 6.72
N VAL A 17 -2.56 -7.64 6.65
CA VAL A 17 -2.72 -8.38 5.40
C VAL A 17 -4.18 -8.32 4.96
N ALA A 18 -5.11 -8.56 5.89
CA ALA A 18 -6.54 -8.44 5.63
C ALA A 18 -6.91 -7.01 5.19
N TYR A 19 -6.36 -6.00 5.87
CA TYR A 19 -6.57 -4.59 5.52
C TYR A 19 -6.07 -4.28 4.10
N CYS A 20 -4.83 -4.67 3.76
CA CYS A 20 -4.28 -4.45 2.42
C CYS A 20 -5.09 -5.17 1.34
N LYS A 21 -5.55 -6.41 1.58
CA LYS A 21 -6.41 -7.14 0.64
C LYS A 21 -7.73 -6.41 0.39
N ALA A 22 -8.38 -5.92 1.46
CA ALA A 22 -9.62 -5.17 1.34
C ALA A 22 -9.44 -3.89 0.50
N LEU A 23 -8.31 -3.20 0.65
CA LEU A 23 -7.95 -2.05 -0.18
C LEU A 23 -7.77 -2.42 -1.67
N ILE A 24 -7.00 -3.48 -1.95
CA ILE A 24 -6.73 -3.94 -3.33
C ILE A 24 -7.99 -4.36 -4.07
N LEU A 25 -8.99 -4.90 -3.35
CA LEU A 25 -10.26 -5.34 -3.93
C LEU A 25 -11.24 -4.18 -4.24
N LYS A 26 -10.93 -2.94 -3.83
CA LYS A 26 -11.77 -1.80 -4.17
C LYS A 26 -11.69 -1.49 -5.66
N ARG A 27 -12.83 -1.14 -6.26
CA ARG A 27 -12.94 -0.85 -7.71
C ARG A 27 -12.10 0.33 -8.17
N ASN A 28 -11.80 1.27 -7.29
CA ASN A 28 -10.96 2.44 -7.56
C ASN A 28 -9.47 2.17 -7.30
N CYS A 29 -9.08 0.95 -6.96
CA CYS A 29 -7.67 0.61 -6.76
C CYS A 29 -6.95 0.59 -8.11
N VAL A 30 -5.95 1.45 -8.25
CA VAL A 30 -5.07 1.50 -9.42
C VAL A 30 -3.95 0.51 -9.19
N ILE A 31 -3.83 -0.48 -10.08
CA ILE A 31 -2.82 -1.54 -9.98
C ILE A 31 -1.95 -1.53 -11.22
N TYR A 32 -0.64 -1.46 -11.03
CA TYR A 32 0.33 -1.56 -12.11
C TYR A 32 1.60 -2.30 -11.68
N GLN A 33 2.26 -2.94 -12.62
CA GLN A 33 3.55 -3.58 -12.39
C GLN A 33 4.69 -2.67 -12.83
N GLN A 34 5.73 -2.57 -12.02
CA GLN A 34 7.00 -1.96 -12.42
C GLN A 34 8.15 -2.86 -11.97
N GLY A 35 8.82 -3.47 -12.95
CA GLY A 35 9.88 -4.45 -12.70
C GLY A 35 9.39 -5.63 -11.87
N LYS A 36 10.05 -5.86 -10.71
CA LYS A 36 9.79 -7.00 -9.82
C LYS A 36 8.63 -6.76 -8.84
N ASN A 37 7.95 -5.62 -8.92
CA ASN A 37 6.93 -5.24 -7.95
C ASN A 37 5.61 -4.82 -8.62
N TRP A 38 4.51 -5.19 -7.98
CA TRP A 38 3.21 -4.56 -8.16
C TRP A 38 3.08 -3.37 -7.21
N TYR A 39 2.45 -2.32 -7.71
CA TYR A 39 2.06 -1.15 -6.96
C TYR A 39 0.54 -1.04 -7.02
N CYS A 40 -0.10 -0.93 -5.86
CA CYS A 40 -1.53 -0.75 -5.73
C CYS A 40 -1.78 0.56 -4.98
N GLY A 41 -2.48 1.49 -5.61
CA GLY A 41 -2.85 2.78 -5.05
C GLY A 41 -4.36 2.90 -4.85
N VAL A 42 -4.81 3.23 -3.64
CA VAL A 42 -6.23 3.44 -3.33
C VAL A 42 -6.41 4.28 -2.08
N ASP A 43 -7.32 5.24 -2.11
CA ASP A 43 -7.69 6.10 -0.96
C ASP A 43 -6.48 6.73 -0.25
N GLY A 44 -5.47 7.17 -1.02
CA GLY A 44 -4.24 7.74 -0.49
C GLY A 44 -3.33 6.73 0.20
N VAL A 45 -3.51 5.43 -0.03
CA VAL A 45 -2.62 4.36 0.43
C VAL A 45 -1.91 3.73 -0.76
N ARG A 46 -0.59 3.54 -0.62
CA ARG A 46 0.25 2.81 -1.58
C ARG A 46 0.72 1.51 -0.97
N ILE A 47 0.46 0.41 -1.68
CA ILE A 47 0.87 -0.96 -1.33
C ILE A 47 1.86 -1.44 -2.38
N THR A 48 2.99 -1.98 -1.95
CA THR A 48 3.99 -2.59 -2.84
C THR A 48 4.08 -4.08 -2.56
N ILE A 49 3.92 -4.88 -3.60
CA ILE A 49 3.88 -6.34 -3.53
C ILE A 49 4.94 -6.89 -4.47
N HIS A 50 5.70 -7.88 -4.02
CA HIS A 50 6.63 -8.58 -4.90
C HIS A 50 5.86 -9.39 -5.96
N ALA A 51 6.19 -9.20 -7.24
CA ALA A 51 5.40 -9.73 -8.35
C ALA A 51 5.37 -11.26 -8.44
N ARG A 52 6.42 -11.93 -7.99
CA ARG A 52 6.54 -13.38 -8.09
C ARG A 52 5.93 -14.12 -6.90
N SER A 53 6.17 -13.60 -5.69
CA SER A 53 5.79 -14.29 -4.45
C SER A 53 4.52 -13.73 -3.83
N TYR A 54 3.94 -12.67 -4.42
CA TYR A 54 2.79 -11.94 -3.90
C TYR A 54 2.97 -11.48 -2.44
N THR A 55 4.22 -11.32 -2.01
CA THR A 55 4.56 -10.86 -0.66
C THR A 55 4.35 -9.36 -0.58
N ILE A 56 3.55 -8.91 0.38
CA ILE A 56 3.42 -7.48 0.68
C ILE A 56 4.75 -7.00 1.29
N ILE A 57 5.49 -6.18 0.54
CA ILE A 57 6.80 -5.66 0.95
C ILE A 57 6.60 -4.49 1.93
N THR A 58 5.69 -3.58 1.57
CA THR A 58 5.33 -2.41 2.36
C THR A 58 3.95 -1.90 1.97
N ALA A 59 3.29 -1.20 2.90
CA ALA A 59 2.17 -0.33 2.62
C ALA A 59 2.28 0.92 3.50
N HIS A 60 1.83 2.07 2.99
CA HIS A 60 1.89 3.35 3.69
C HIS A 60 0.89 4.33 3.09
N THR A 61 0.48 5.31 3.89
CA THR A 61 -0.30 6.45 3.41
C THR A 61 0.60 7.35 2.56
N GLU A 62 0.16 7.69 1.36
CA GLU A 62 0.78 8.71 0.53
C GLU A 62 0.67 10.05 1.24
N ARG A 63 1.79 10.77 1.36
CA ARG A 63 1.73 12.13 1.88
C ARG A 63 0.96 12.98 0.88
N ALA A 64 0.00 13.75 1.37
CA ALA A 64 -0.55 14.85 0.59
C ALA A 64 0.62 15.68 0.08
N ALA A 65 0.70 15.88 -1.24
CA ALA A 65 1.61 16.86 -1.78
C ALA A 65 1.24 18.19 -1.14
N SER A 66 2.10 18.69 -0.25
CA SER A 66 2.09 20.11 0.08
C SER A 66 2.44 20.82 -1.21
N ASN A 67 1.42 21.20 -1.97
CA ASN A 67 1.54 22.12 -3.10
C ASN A 67 2.07 23.42 -2.50
N GLY A 68 3.39 23.53 -2.46
CA GLY A 68 4.07 24.78 -2.22
C GLY A 68 3.79 25.67 -3.43
N SER A 69 2.81 26.55 -3.28
CA SER A 69 2.72 27.76 -4.06
C SER A 69 4.04 28.54 -3.88
N GLN A 70 4.83 28.62 -4.94
CA GLN A 70 5.62 29.81 -5.27
C GLN A 70 5.57 30.00 -6.78
#